data_AF-A0A7S2U4Y1-F1
#
_entry.id   AF-A0A7S2U4Y1-F1
#
_cell.length_a   1.000
_cell.length_b   1.000
_cell.length_c   1.000
_cell.angle_alpha   90.00
_cell.angle_beta   90.00
_cell.angle_gamma   90.00
#
_symmetry.space_group_name_H-M   'P 1'
#
loop_
_entity.id
_entity.type
_entity.pdbx_description
1 polymer ?
#
loop_
_entity_poly.entity_id
_entity_poly.type
_entity_poly.pdbx_seq_one_letter_code
_entity_poly.pdbx_strand_id
1 'polypeptide(L)'
;MHNNMILALQRTGARSLSKAAISHSALPQTAIKAAAAASFGSCSTHAMFPSDLSHKDESTTRFSAPIRMPLTPYLGSQRNFSTTVASMTQPPQTNAEKIQTLDAAVVLQIKQELIEADVNHDGRIDADELKQVLRRHKGAFTDSEILEIGELFYAGKAGGSVKFEDFLDAMDNAAAEASRPKDETEQFKARGGTLGIGSCVTEYLYRRSHHGQYTPEELDIKLTHVPPKGFRDKLALGAVKGVRVLFDTATGWGSKTMTKEQVLQRVVFLETVAAVPGMVAAIVRHFRSLRTMTRDGGMLNMFLEEAQNERMHLLTFVSMKDPSKPFRVAVIGSQFGFGTAFLLAYIVSPTFCHKFVGYIEEEACHTYSTIIEAIEQAPEEDPLSTWRSEGVPKIARSYWKLGEDSTVLDLMYAVRADEAEHRDVNHTVSDMNMNDGSVNPLFDPGAKLDKMLLKYAKDVMKTGPQTNSLH
;
A
#
# COMPACT_ATOMS: atom_id res chain seq x y z
N MET A 1 -48.60 -28.91 -22.99
CA MET A 1 -48.82 -29.54 -21.67
C MET A 1 -48.18 -28.66 -20.61
N HIS A 2 -48.84 -28.59 -19.46
CA HIS A 2 -48.84 -27.52 -18.46
C HIS A 2 -47.53 -27.32 -17.65
N ASN A 3 -47.41 -26.09 -17.14
CA ASN A 3 -46.68 -25.63 -15.95
C ASN A 3 -46.67 -26.63 -14.78
N ASN A 4 -45.56 -26.67 -14.02
CA ASN A 4 -45.53 -26.45 -12.56
C ASN A 4 -44.18 -26.83 -11.94
N MET A 5 -43.49 -25.86 -11.33
CA MET A 5 -42.83 -26.05 -10.03
C MET A 5 -42.50 -24.69 -9.40
N ILE A 6 -43.53 -24.07 -8.81
CA ILE A 6 -43.43 -23.17 -7.66
C ILE A 6 -44.28 -23.83 -6.59
N LEU A 7 -43.70 -24.17 -5.43
CA LEU A 7 -44.29 -24.24 -4.08
C LEU A 7 -43.48 -25.20 -3.20
N ALA A 8 -42.75 -24.67 -2.21
CA ALA A 8 -42.64 -25.22 -0.85
C ALA A 8 -41.66 -24.42 0.04
N LEU A 9 -41.96 -23.14 0.32
CA LEU A 9 -41.39 -22.45 1.47
C LEU A 9 -42.45 -21.52 2.07
N GLN A 10 -43.27 -22.07 2.97
CA GLN A 10 -43.92 -21.33 4.05
C GLN A 10 -44.63 -22.34 4.97
N ARG A 11 -44.09 -22.55 6.17
CA ARG A 11 -44.87 -22.71 7.41
C ARG A 11 -43.95 -22.68 8.63
N THR A 12 -44.16 -21.63 9.44
CA THR A 12 -44.10 -21.58 10.92
C THR A 12 -42.75 -21.88 11.59
N GLY A 13 -42.11 -21.03 12.40
CA GLY A 13 -42.61 -19.92 13.22
C GLY A 13 -42.65 -20.32 14.72
N ALA A 14 -41.62 -19.90 15.45
CA ALA A 14 -41.54 -19.62 16.90
C ALA A 14 -41.69 -20.76 17.96
N ARG A 15 -40.68 -20.94 18.83
CA ARG A 15 -40.70 -20.58 20.27
C ARG A 15 -39.44 -21.04 21.02
N SER A 16 -39.20 -20.39 22.15
CA SER A 16 -38.01 -20.35 22.99
C SER A 16 -38.12 -21.24 24.24
N LEU A 17 -36.96 -21.46 24.89
CA LEU A 17 -36.66 -21.74 26.31
C LEU A 17 -36.44 -23.19 26.80
N SER A 18 -35.20 -23.39 27.28
CA SER A 18 -34.81 -23.84 28.64
C SER A 18 -34.18 -25.24 28.84
N LYS A 19 -32.93 -25.19 29.33
CA LYS A 19 -32.20 -26.03 30.30
C LYS A 19 -32.52 -27.53 30.41
N ALA A 20 -31.50 -28.37 30.22
CA ALA A 20 -31.11 -29.42 31.16
C ALA A 20 -29.66 -29.89 30.91
N ALA A 21 -28.89 -30.00 31.99
CA ALA A 21 -27.57 -30.63 32.05
C ALA A 21 -27.73 -32.15 32.24
N ILE A 22 -26.68 -32.93 31.91
CA ILE A 22 -26.01 -33.94 32.78
C ILE A 22 -25.19 -34.97 31.96
N SER A 23 -23.91 -35.02 32.33
CA SER A 23 -22.90 -36.12 32.44
C SER A 23 -22.58 -37.13 31.32
N HIS A 24 -21.26 -37.21 31.09
CA HIS A 24 -20.39 -38.40 31.01
C HIS A 24 -20.91 -39.69 30.35
N SER A 25 -20.25 -40.10 29.26
CA SER A 25 -19.52 -41.38 29.21
C SER A 25 -18.74 -41.53 27.90
N ALA A 26 -17.67 -42.32 27.99
CA ALA A 26 -16.58 -42.50 27.06
C ALA A 26 -16.93 -43.25 25.76
N LEU A 27 -16.18 -42.99 24.68
CA LEU A 27 -15.93 -43.89 23.55
C LEU A 27 -14.53 -43.59 22.93
N PRO A 28 -13.90 -44.53 22.20
CA PRO A 28 -12.53 -44.95 22.48
C PRO A 28 -11.49 -44.55 21.41
N GLN A 29 -10.21 -44.72 21.78
CA GLN A 29 -9.06 -44.73 20.88
C GLN A 29 -9.23 -45.81 19.81
N THR A 30 -9.21 -45.42 18.53
CA THR A 30 -8.65 -46.19 17.38
C THR A 30 -8.92 -45.43 16.08
N ALA A 31 -7.98 -44.59 15.63
CA ALA A 31 -7.75 -44.24 14.22
C ALA A 31 -6.52 -43.31 14.09
N ILE A 32 -5.36 -43.77 14.57
CA ILE A 32 -4.05 -43.24 14.17
C ILE A 32 -3.46 -44.28 13.22
N LYS A 33 -3.46 -43.97 11.91
CA LYS A 33 -2.52 -44.44 10.87
C LYS A 33 -3.11 -44.16 9.48
N ALA A 34 -2.86 -42.97 8.94
CA ALA A 34 -2.73 -42.71 7.50
C ALA A 34 -2.49 -41.21 7.25
N ALA A 35 -1.27 -40.72 7.49
CA ALA A 35 -0.72 -39.50 6.86
C ALA A 35 0.75 -39.32 7.32
N ALA A 36 1.61 -40.25 6.93
CA ALA A 36 3.06 -40.10 7.10
C ALA A 36 3.77 -40.93 6.01
N ALA A 37 3.91 -40.35 4.81
CA ALA A 37 4.90 -40.73 3.80
C ALA A 37 4.85 -39.75 2.61
N ALA A 38 6.00 -39.15 2.30
CA ALA A 38 6.40 -38.38 1.09
C ALA A 38 6.94 -36.99 1.51
N SER A 39 8.15 -36.90 2.09
CA SER A 39 9.50 -37.11 1.55
C SER A 39 10.15 -35.79 1.15
N PHE A 40 11.34 -35.61 1.71
CA PHE A 40 12.29 -34.52 1.53
C PHE A 40 12.78 -34.43 0.07
N GLY A 41 13.05 -33.21 -0.40
CA GLY A 41 13.74 -32.97 -1.67
C GLY A 41 14.30 -31.55 -1.73
N SER A 42 15.56 -31.40 -1.36
CA SER A 42 16.41 -30.23 -1.60
C SER A 42 16.56 -29.97 -3.10
N CYS A 43 16.63 -28.71 -3.52
CA CYS A 43 17.17 -28.35 -4.83
C CYS A 43 18.12 -27.15 -4.71
N SER A 44 19.37 -27.41 -5.03
CA SER A 44 20.41 -26.42 -5.32
C SER A 44 20.93 -26.67 -6.73
N THR A 45 21.40 -25.58 -7.34
CA THR A 45 22.38 -25.45 -8.42
C THR A 45 21.99 -25.66 -9.90
N HIS A 46 22.25 -24.57 -10.63
CA HIS A 46 23.08 -24.45 -11.84
C HIS A 46 22.43 -24.43 -13.23
N ALA A 47 22.89 -23.41 -13.95
CA ALA A 47 22.68 -23.09 -15.34
C ALA A 47 23.37 -24.09 -16.28
N MET A 48 22.79 -24.31 -17.45
CA MET A 48 23.53 -24.65 -18.67
C MET A 48 22.65 -24.42 -19.91
N PHE A 49 23.16 -23.61 -20.84
CA PHE A 49 22.73 -23.54 -22.24
C PHE A 49 22.93 -24.91 -22.94
N PRO A 50 22.26 -25.14 -24.08
CA PRO A 50 23.03 -25.12 -25.32
C PRO A 50 22.33 -24.48 -26.53
N SER A 51 23.21 -24.07 -27.43
CA SER A 51 23.10 -23.50 -28.77
C SER A 51 22.69 -24.51 -29.87
N ASP A 52 22.07 -23.95 -30.92
CA ASP A 52 22.07 -24.30 -32.36
C ASP A 52 22.17 -25.75 -32.83
N LEU A 53 21.28 -26.12 -33.77
CA LEU A 53 21.64 -26.80 -35.02
C LEU A 53 20.51 -26.71 -36.07
N SER A 54 20.94 -26.44 -37.30
CA SER A 54 20.19 -26.13 -38.52
C SER A 54 19.74 -27.34 -39.34
N HIS A 55 18.80 -27.06 -40.26
CA HIS A 55 18.59 -27.60 -41.62
C HIS A 55 17.50 -28.66 -41.91
N LYS A 56 16.54 -28.24 -42.78
CA LYS A 56 15.94 -28.89 -43.99
C LYS A 56 15.17 -30.22 -43.79
N ASP A 57 14.05 -30.55 -44.45
CA ASP A 57 13.53 -30.23 -45.79
C ASP A 57 11.99 -30.44 -45.88
N GLU A 58 11.45 -30.04 -47.03
CA GLU A 58 10.07 -29.98 -47.53
C GLU A 58 9.17 -31.23 -47.41
N SER A 59 7.85 -31.03 -47.31
CA SER A 59 6.88 -31.49 -48.34
C SER A 59 5.45 -30.99 -48.12
N THR A 60 4.84 -30.61 -49.24
CA THR A 60 3.50 -30.07 -49.48
C THR A 60 2.34 -31.01 -49.15
N THR A 61 1.21 -30.45 -48.70
CA THR A 61 -0.13 -30.76 -49.23
C THR A 61 -1.15 -29.66 -48.88
N ARG A 62 -1.84 -29.14 -49.89
CA ARG A 62 -2.93 -28.14 -49.83
C ARG A 62 -4.19 -28.74 -49.20
N PHE A 63 -5.02 -27.94 -48.52
CA PHE A 63 -6.49 -27.87 -48.77
C PHE A 63 -7.17 -26.74 -47.95
N SER A 64 -7.82 -25.82 -48.70
CA SER A 64 -9.08 -25.08 -48.46
C SER A 64 -9.32 -24.12 -47.28
N ALA A 65 -9.88 -22.97 -47.66
CA ALA A 65 -10.40 -21.84 -46.87
C ALA A 65 -11.67 -22.17 -46.03
N PRO A 66 -12.10 -21.29 -45.10
CA PRO A 66 -12.96 -21.67 -43.98
C PRO A 66 -14.45 -21.58 -44.28
N ILE A 67 -15.22 -22.53 -43.74
CA ILE A 67 -16.68 -22.54 -43.73
C ILE A 67 -17.18 -21.70 -42.53
N ARG A 68 -17.98 -20.69 -42.83
CA ARG A 68 -18.67 -19.81 -41.88
C ARG A 68 -20.04 -20.42 -41.54
N MET A 69 -20.31 -20.74 -40.28
CA MET A 69 -21.65 -21.10 -39.79
C MET A 69 -22.39 -19.87 -39.24
N PRO A 70 -23.72 -19.76 -39.39
CA PRO A 70 -24.51 -18.70 -38.80
C PRO A 70 -24.94 -19.08 -37.38
N LEU A 71 -24.75 -18.18 -36.41
CA LEU A 71 -25.36 -18.26 -35.08
C LEU A 71 -26.52 -17.26 -35.01
N THR A 72 -27.73 -17.79 -34.80
CA THR A 72 -28.92 -17.04 -34.41
C THR A 72 -28.82 -16.58 -32.94
N PRO A 73 -29.43 -15.44 -32.57
CA PRO A 73 -29.17 -14.78 -31.30
C PRO A 73 -29.94 -15.41 -30.14
N TYR A 74 -29.22 -15.76 -29.08
CA TYR A 74 -29.81 -16.09 -27.78
C TYR A 74 -29.97 -14.80 -26.97
N LEU A 75 -31.21 -14.45 -26.64
CA LEU A 75 -31.56 -13.36 -25.73
C LEU A 75 -31.15 -13.75 -24.30
N GLY A 76 -29.90 -13.44 -23.95
CA GLY A 76 -29.37 -13.55 -22.59
C GLY A 76 -29.01 -12.16 -22.07
N SER A 77 -29.58 -11.77 -20.93
CA SER A 77 -29.30 -10.53 -20.21
C SER A 77 -27.79 -10.36 -20.00
N GLN A 78 -27.15 -9.53 -20.84
CA GLN A 78 -25.83 -9.01 -20.54
C GLN A 78 -25.98 -7.98 -19.43
N ARG A 79 -25.67 -8.38 -18.20
CA ARG A 79 -25.17 -7.42 -17.23
C ARG A 79 -23.78 -7.03 -17.70
N ASN A 80 -23.73 -5.93 -18.44
CA ASN A 80 -22.48 -5.29 -18.80
C ASN A 80 -21.67 -5.06 -17.51
N PHE A 81 -20.46 -5.62 -17.45
CA PHE A 81 -19.47 -5.17 -16.48
C PHE A 81 -19.16 -3.71 -16.83
N SER A 82 -19.68 -2.82 -16.01
CA SER A 82 -19.46 -1.39 -16.14
C SER A 82 -18.02 -1.09 -15.73
N THR A 83 -17.07 -1.15 -16.66
CA THR A 83 -15.80 -0.42 -16.55
C THR A 83 -16.07 1.06 -16.80
N THR A 84 -17.03 1.63 -16.07
CA THR A 84 -17.24 3.07 -16.08
C THR A 84 -16.07 3.68 -15.33
N VAL A 85 -15.00 3.93 -16.08
CA VAL A 85 -14.28 5.19 -15.91
C VAL A 85 -15.38 6.24 -15.86
N ALA A 86 -15.50 6.96 -14.75
CA ALA A 86 -16.41 8.07 -14.67
C ALA A 86 -15.99 9.09 -15.75
N SER A 87 -16.56 8.96 -16.95
CA SER A 87 -16.61 10.02 -17.93
C SER A 87 -17.52 11.07 -17.32
N MET A 88 -16.94 12.06 -16.65
CA MET A 88 -17.64 13.30 -16.41
C MET A 88 -17.78 13.98 -17.78
N THR A 89 -18.87 13.70 -18.47
CA THR A 89 -19.29 14.44 -19.65
C THR A 89 -19.70 15.83 -19.18
N GLN A 90 -18.77 16.78 -19.22
CA GLN A 90 -19.15 18.18 -19.34
C GLN A 90 -19.62 18.42 -20.79
N PRO A 91 -20.63 19.28 -21.02
CA PRO A 91 -21.07 19.62 -22.37
C PRO A 91 -19.93 20.28 -23.15
N PRO A 92 -19.94 20.25 -24.50
CA PRO A 92 -18.85 20.77 -25.30
C PRO A 92 -18.82 22.29 -25.16
N GLN A 93 -18.00 22.80 -24.24
CA GLN A 93 -17.58 24.19 -24.27
C GLN A 93 -16.45 24.30 -25.28
N THR A 94 -16.83 24.74 -26.48
CA THR A 94 -15.91 25.29 -27.47
C THR A 94 -15.41 26.63 -26.95
N ASN A 95 -14.43 26.58 -26.04
CA ASN A 95 -13.68 27.75 -25.63
C ASN A 95 -12.19 27.39 -25.72
N ALA A 96 -11.52 27.94 -26.72
CA ALA A 96 -10.08 28.10 -26.70
C ALA A 96 -9.75 29.09 -25.56
N GLU A 97 -9.67 28.61 -24.33
CA GLU A 97 -9.45 29.44 -23.15
C GLU A 97 -8.05 29.22 -22.57
N LYS A 98 -7.16 30.11 -23.01
CA LYS A 98 -6.07 30.74 -22.26
C LYS A 98 -5.22 29.84 -21.34
N ILE A 99 -4.02 29.54 -21.82
CA ILE A 99 -2.84 29.32 -21.00
C ILE A 99 -2.51 30.68 -20.33
N GLN A 100 -2.60 30.77 -19.00
CA GLN A 100 -2.53 32.05 -18.27
C GLN A 100 -1.26 32.21 -17.44
N THR A 101 -0.64 31.12 -17.00
CA THR A 101 0.47 31.14 -16.03
C THR A 101 1.82 30.93 -16.69
N LEU A 102 1.91 30.02 -17.66
CA LEU A 102 3.10 29.79 -18.45
C LEU A 102 3.22 30.82 -19.59
N ASP A 103 4.44 31.31 -19.83
CA ASP A 103 4.72 32.24 -20.93
C ASP A 103 4.50 31.57 -22.30
N ALA A 104 3.99 32.34 -23.27
CA ALA A 104 3.68 31.85 -24.61
C ALA A 104 4.91 31.25 -25.32
N ALA A 105 6.10 31.78 -25.06
CA ALA A 105 7.36 31.23 -25.57
C ALA A 105 7.65 29.82 -25.02
N VAL A 106 7.41 29.60 -23.73
CA VAL A 106 7.60 28.32 -23.04
C VAL A 106 6.61 27.29 -23.57
N VAL A 107 5.34 27.68 -23.72
CA VAL A 107 4.29 26.84 -24.31
C VAL A 107 4.66 26.40 -25.72
N LEU A 108 5.14 27.33 -26.55
CA LEU A 108 5.51 27.03 -27.93
C LEU A 108 6.67 26.05 -27.99
N GLN A 109 7.67 26.22 -27.13
CA GLN A 109 8.80 25.31 -27.03
C GLN A 109 8.38 23.91 -26.59
N ILE A 110 7.56 23.79 -25.53
CA ILE A 110 7.04 22.49 -25.09
C ILE A 110 6.22 21.83 -26.20
N LYS A 111 5.36 22.60 -26.89
CA LYS A 111 4.56 22.06 -28.00
C LYS A 111 5.45 21.53 -29.13
N GLN A 112 6.54 22.22 -29.45
CA GLN A 112 7.50 21.77 -30.45
C GLN A 112 8.20 20.47 -30.02
N GLU A 113 8.63 20.38 -28.76
CA GLU A 113 9.25 19.17 -28.21
C GLU A 113 8.31 17.96 -28.21
N LEU A 114 7.01 18.17 -27.93
CA LEU A 114 5.97 17.15 -28.02
C LEU A 114 5.79 16.67 -29.47
N ILE A 115 5.70 17.58 -30.44
CA ILE A 115 5.59 17.25 -31.87
C ILE A 115 6.81 16.42 -32.33
N GLU A 116 8.01 16.77 -31.87
CA GLU A 116 9.24 16.04 -32.21
C GLU A 116 9.35 14.68 -31.53
N ALA A 117 8.59 14.44 -30.46
CA ALA A 117 8.55 13.16 -29.77
C ALA A 117 7.41 12.25 -30.25
N ASP A 118 6.42 12.81 -30.93
CA ASP A 118 5.26 12.09 -31.49
C ASP A 118 5.66 11.29 -32.73
N VAL A 119 5.93 10.01 -32.49
CA VAL A 119 6.42 9.08 -33.51
C VAL A 119 5.29 8.64 -34.44
N ASN A 120 4.07 8.57 -33.92
CA ASN A 120 2.91 8.04 -34.64
C ASN A 120 2.09 9.15 -35.35
N HIS A 121 2.40 10.42 -35.08
CA HIS A 121 1.79 11.62 -35.62
C HIS A 121 0.29 11.75 -35.33
N ASP A 122 -0.16 11.26 -34.16
CA ASP A 122 -1.56 11.32 -33.74
C ASP A 122 -1.92 12.63 -33.00
N GLY A 123 -0.93 13.50 -32.74
CA GLY A 123 -1.12 14.75 -32.00
C GLY A 123 -1.38 14.54 -30.51
N ARG A 124 -0.98 13.38 -29.98
CA ARG A 124 -1.13 12.97 -28.59
C ARG A 124 0.22 12.51 -28.07
N ILE A 125 0.36 12.50 -26.75
CA ILE A 125 1.54 12.04 -26.04
C ILE A 125 1.20 10.80 -25.24
N ASP A 126 1.89 9.70 -25.53
CA ASP A 126 1.86 8.49 -24.72
C ASP A 126 3.00 8.43 -23.68
N ALA A 127 3.05 7.33 -22.91
CA ALA A 127 4.05 7.18 -21.86
C ALA A 127 5.48 7.02 -22.40
N ASP A 128 5.67 6.39 -23.56
CA ASP A 128 6.98 6.19 -24.17
C ASP A 128 7.51 7.48 -24.78
N GLU A 129 6.64 8.22 -25.46
CA GLU A 129 6.94 9.55 -26.00
C GLU A 129 7.23 10.56 -24.88
N LEU A 130 6.43 10.55 -23.79
CA LEU A 130 6.71 11.38 -22.61
C LEU A 130 8.10 11.07 -22.01
N LYS A 131 8.47 9.79 -21.88
CA LYS A 131 9.81 9.41 -21.42
C LYS A 131 10.90 9.93 -22.36
N GLN A 132 10.66 9.95 -23.68
CA GLN A 132 11.61 10.49 -24.64
C GLN A 132 11.79 12.00 -24.48
N VAL A 133 10.69 12.75 -24.33
CA VAL A 133 10.73 14.20 -24.05
C VAL A 133 11.57 14.46 -22.80
N LEU A 134 11.23 13.82 -21.67
CA LEU A 134 11.92 14.05 -20.40
C LEU A 134 13.42 13.71 -20.46
N ARG A 135 13.83 12.72 -21.27
CA ARG A 135 15.25 12.37 -21.47
C ARG A 135 16.05 13.44 -22.21
N ARG A 136 15.40 14.32 -22.98
CA ARG A 136 16.08 15.45 -23.65
C ARG A 136 16.57 16.50 -22.63
N HIS A 137 15.92 16.59 -21.47
CA HIS A 137 16.25 17.50 -20.37
C HIS A 137 17.34 16.92 -19.46
N LYS A 138 18.54 16.74 -20.04
CA LYS A 138 19.70 16.18 -19.33
C LYS A 138 20.04 17.02 -18.10
N GLY A 139 20.03 16.40 -16.93
CA GLY A 139 20.33 17.04 -15.65
C GLY A 139 19.10 17.58 -14.90
N ALA A 140 17.94 17.70 -15.56
CA ALA A 140 16.69 18.02 -14.89
C ALA A 140 16.09 16.78 -14.25
N PHE A 141 16.06 15.65 -14.96
CA PHE A 141 15.47 14.39 -14.50
C PHE A 141 16.50 13.27 -14.40
N THR A 142 16.39 12.47 -13.35
CA THR A 142 17.11 11.19 -13.23
C THR A 142 16.38 10.09 -14.00
N ASP A 143 17.09 9.04 -14.44
CA ASP A 143 16.46 7.90 -15.13
C ASP A 143 15.37 7.23 -14.27
N SER A 144 15.57 7.18 -12.95
CA SER A 144 14.58 6.64 -12.02
C SER A 144 13.32 7.50 -11.96
N GLU A 145 13.43 8.82 -12.01
CA GLU A 145 12.27 9.71 -12.07
C GLU A 145 11.52 9.50 -13.39
N ILE A 146 12.23 9.46 -14.52
CA ILE A 146 11.64 9.29 -15.85
C ILE A 146 10.85 7.97 -15.95
N LEU A 147 11.42 6.87 -15.44
CA LEU A 147 10.74 5.58 -15.41
C LEU A 147 9.48 5.63 -14.55
N GLU A 148 9.59 6.15 -13.33
CA GLU A 148 8.46 6.25 -12.40
C GLU A 148 7.32 7.11 -12.99
N ILE A 149 7.65 8.25 -13.59
CA ILE A 149 6.68 9.13 -14.23
C ILE A 149 6.00 8.45 -15.43
N GLY A 150 6.79 7.77 -16.26
CA GLY A 150 6.25 7.02 -17.39
C GLY A 150 5.28 5.93 -16.95
N GLU A 151 5.59 5.21 -15.88
CA GLU A 151 4.69 4.23 -15.28
C GLU A 151 3.41 4.88 -14.73
N LEU A 152 3.53 6.00 -13.98
CA LEU A 152 2.37 6.76 -13.47
C LEU A 152 1.43 7.19 -14.59
N PHE A 153 1.99 7.76 -15.66
CA PHE A 153 1.23 8.19 -16.82
C PHE A 153 0.55 7.01 -17.52
N TYR A 154 1.30 5.94 -17.80
CA TYR A 154 0.79 4.72 -18.44
C TYR A 154 -0.36 4.11 -17.62
N ALA A 155 -0.16 3.88 -16.33
CA ALA A 155 -1.15 3.27 -15.45
C ALA A 155 -2.40 4.16 -15.31
N GLY A 156 -2.25 5.48 -15.25
CA GLY A 156 -3.37 6.38 -15.07
C GLY A 156 -4.20 6.61 -16.31
N LYS A 157 -3.58 6.47 -17.47
CA LYS A 157 -4.26 6.52 -18.77
C LYS A 157 -4.61 5.14 -19.31
N ALA A 158 -4.38 4.08 -18.55
CA ALA A 158 -4.61 2.70 -18.94
C ALA A 158 -3.95 2.35 -20.30
N GLY A 159 -2.73 2.84 -20.50
CA GLY A 159 -1.96 2.71 -21.75
C GLY A 159 -2.39 3.64 -22.89
N GLY A 160 -3.34 4.55 -22.65
CA GLY A 160 -3.72 5.57 -23.62
C GLY A 160 -2.79 6.78 -23.65
N SER A 161 -3.01 7.65 -24.64
CA SER A 161 -2.34 8.93 -24.81
C SER A 161 -3.23 10.13 -24.46
N VAL A 162 -2.62 11.30 -24.30
CA VAL A 162 -3.29 12.59 -24.01
C VAL A 162 -3.02 13.57 -25.14
N LYS A 163 -4.01 14.38 -25.56
CA LYS A 163 -3.77 15.38 -26.60
C LYS A 163 -2.76 16.42 -26.13
N PHE A 164 -1.98 17.01 -27.04
CA PHE A 164 -1.02 18.04 -26.65
C PHE A 164 -1.68 19.23 -25.94
N GLU A 165 -2.87 19.64 -26.39
CA GLU A 165 -3.61 20.72 -25.76
C GLU A 165 -3.97 20.38 -24.30
N ASP A 166 -4.55 19.20 -24.06
CA ASP A 166 -4.89 18.74 -22.71
C ASP A 166 -3.63 18.62 -21.82
N PHE A 167 -2.48 18.25 -22.39
CA PHE A 167 -1.21 18.17 -21.67
C PHE A 167 -0.68 19.55 -21.28
N LEU A 168 -0.73 20.52 -22.20
CA LEU A 168 -0.33 21.90 -21.95
C LEU A 168 -1.24 22.56 -20.91
N ASP A 169 -2.55 22.34 -21.01
CA ASP A 169 -3.53 22.84 -20.03
C ASP A 169 -3.26 22.26 -18.64
N ALA A 170 -2.91 20.97 -18.56
CA ALA A 170 -2.55 20.35 -17.30
C ALA A 170 -1.27 20.96 -16.69
N MET A 171 -0.25 21.24 -17.51
CA MET A 171 0.95 21.94 -17.05
C MET A 171 0.66 23.36 -16.54
N ASP A 172 -0.18 24.12 -17.25
CA ASP A 172 -0.56 25.47 -16.82
C ASP A 172 -1.37 25.45 -15.52
N ASN A 173 -2.29 24.50 -15.38
CA ASN A 173 -3.03 24.29 -14.15
C ASN A 173 -2.13 23.89 -12.97
N ALA A 174 -1.12 23.05 -13.21
CA ALA A 174 -0.13 22.69 -12.18
C ALA A 174 0.68 23.92 -11.74
N ALA A 175 1.06 24.79 -12.68
CA ALA A 175 1.74 26.07 -12.41
C ALA A 175 0.86 27.04 -11.60
N ALA A 176 -0.42 27.16 -11.97
CA ALA A 176 -1.39 27.97 -11.25
C ALA A 176 -1.60 27.47 -9.81
N GLU A 177 -1.76 26.15 -9.63
CA GLU A 177 -1.95 25.54 -8.32
C GLU A 177 -0.71 25.70 -7.42
N ALA A 178 0.49 25.55 -7.97
CA ALA A 178 1.74 25.78 -7.23
C ALA A 178 1.89 27.23 -6.73
N SER A 179 1.19 28.17 -7.35
CA SER A 179 1.20 29.60 -7.01
C SER A 179 0.10 29.97 -6.00
N ARG A 180 -0.81 29.05 -5.66
CA ARG A 180 -1.88 29.30 -4.67
C ARG A 180 -1.35 29.23 -3.23
N PRO A 181 -1.89 30.06 -2.31
CA PRO A 181 -1.62 29.91 -0.88
C PRO A 181 -2.10 28.53 -0.41
N LYS A 182 -1.26 27.78 0.29
CA LYS A 182 -1.64 26.48 0.87
C LYS A 182 -2.46 26.71 2.14
N ASP A 183 -3.71 26.25 2.14
CA ASP A 183 -4.52 26.14 3.34
C ASP A 183 -4.34 24.74 3.95
N GLU A 184 -4.04 24.66 5.25
CA GLU A 184 -3.61 23.42 5.93
C GLU A 184 -4.71 22.34 6.00
N THR A 185 -5.97 22.71 5.74
CA THR A 185 -7.14 21.81 5.84
C THR A 185 -7.47 21.03 4.55
N GLU A 186 -6.80 21.32 3.43
CA GLU A 186 -7.08 20.71 2.10
C GLU A 186 -6.10 19.59 1.70
N GLN A 187 -5.24 19.14 2.63
CA GLN A 187 -4.11 18.24 2.33
C GLN A 187 -4.52 16.80 2.02
N PHE A 188 -5.75 16.38 2.38
CA PHE A 188 -6.20 14.98 2.30
C PHE A 188 -7.40 14.73 1.39
N LYS A 189 -7.84 15.72 0.60
CA LYS A 189 -8.81 15.46 -0.48
C LYS A 189 -8.03 14.95 -1.69
N ALA A 190 -8.46 13.81 -2.24
CA ALA A 190 -7.96 13.30 -3.52
C ALA A 190 -8.08 14.40 -4.58
N ARG A 191 -6.97 15.06 -4.90
CA ARG A 191 -6.94 15.97 -6.03
C ARG A 191 -6.84 15.07 -7.24
N GLY A 192 -7.87 15.07 -8.09
CA GLY A 192 -7.68 14.53 -9.43
C GLY A 192 -6.56 15.33 -10.05
N GLY A 193 -5.38 14.73 -10.25
CA GLY A 193 -4.22 15.42 -10.82
C GLY A 193 -4.60 16.10 -12.13
N THR A 194 -3.86 17.14 -12.52
CA THR A 194 -4.20 18.02 -13.64
C THR A 194 -4.42 17.29 -14.97
N LEU A 195 -3.72 16.17 -15.17
CA LEU A 195 -3.88 15.30 -16.34
C LEU A 195 -5.02 14.29 -16.21
N GLY A 196 -5.83 14.28 -15.15
CA GLY A 196 -6.87 13.28 -14.95
C GLY A 196 -6.32 11.86 -14.87
N ILE A 197 -5.11 11.69 -14.34
CA ILE A 197 -4.57 10.40 -13.91
C ILE A 197 -5.48 9.94 -12.77
N GLY A 198 -6.47 9.12 -13.07
CA GLY A 198 -7.51 8.73 -12.11
C GLY A 198 -6.96 7.93 -10.92
N SER A 199 -7.83 7.63 -9.96
CA SER A 199 -7.55 6.76 -8.80
C SER A 199 -7.10 5.34 -9.18
N CYS A 200 -7.12 4.97 -10.48
CA CYS A 200 -6.54 3.74 -11.00
C CYS A 200 -5.10 3.57 -10.52
N VAL A 201 -4.29 4.62 -10.63
CA VAL A 201 -2.85 4.53 -10.34
C VAL A 201 -2.59 4.13 -8.91
N THR A 202 -3.37 4.64 -7.98
CA THR A 202 -3.27 4.34 -6.55
C THR A 202 -3.47 2.84 -6.25
N GLU A 203 -4.11 2.09 -7.14
CA GLU A 203 -4.27 0.63 -7.00
C GLU A 203 -3.13 -0.19 -7.61
N TYR A 204 -2.49 0.31 -8.67
CA TYR A 204 -1.50 -0.47 -9.43
C TYR A 204 -0.07 -0.07 -9.15
N LEU A 205 0.16 1.22 -8.88
CA LEU A 205 1.47 1.75 -8.54
C LEU A 205 1.49 2.03 -7.05
N TYR A 206 2.23 1.16 -6.39
CA TYR A 206 2.47 1.25 -4.97
C TYR A 206 3.74 2.07 -4.75
N ARG A 207 3.74 2.90 -3.70
CA ARG A 207 4.86 3.77 -3.30
C ARG A 207 6.13 2.92 -3.26
N ARG A 208 7.22 3.37 -3.90
CA ARG A 208 8.55 2.78 -3.69
C ARG A 208 8.76 2.70 -2.17
N SER A 209 9.01 1.51 -1.62
CA SER A 209 9.17 1.32 -0.18
C SER A 209 10.16 2.34 0.38
N HIS A 210 9.62 3.31 1.14
CA HIS A 210 10.42 4.33 1.81
C HIS A 210 11.12 3.77 3.04
N HIS A 211 10.77 2.55 3.48
CA HIS A 211 11.50 1.87 4.55
C HIS A 211 12.99 1.86 4.17
N GLY A 212 13.74 2.71 4.87
CA GLY A 212 15.18 2.81 4.70
C GLY A 212 15.79 3.99 3.96
N GLN A 213 15.01 4.98 3.53
CA GLN A 213 15.57 6.26 3.11
C GLN A 213 15.04 7.39 3.99
N TYR A 214 14.97 7.15 5.30
CA TYR A 214 14.60 8.21 6.23
C TYR A 214 15.69 9.28 6.23
N THR A 215 15.26 10.50 6.00
CA THR A 215 16.03 11.69 6.31
C THR A 215 16.13 11.85 7.84
N PRO A 216 17.16 12.54 8.37
CA PRO A 216 17.24 12.82 9.80
C PRO A 216 15.96 13.46 10.37
N GLU A 217 15.28 14.29 9.58
CA GLU A 217 14.01 14.93 9.94
C GLU A 217 12.86 13.93 10.05
N GLU A 218 12.84 12.88 9.22
CA GLU A 218 11.84 11.80 9.29
C GLU A 218 12.08 10.84 10.46
N LEU A 219 13.30 10.79 11.00
CA LEU A 219 13.60 10.02 12.22
C LEU A 219 13.32 10.81 13.50
N ASP A 220 13.17 12.13 13.43
CA ASP A 220 12.78 13.01 14.55
C ASP A 220 11.27 12.93 14.83
N ILE A 221 10.84 11.75 15.26
CA ILE A 221 9.45 11.46 15.59
C ILE A 221 9.06 12.08 16.93
N LYS A 222 8.09 12.99 16.88
CA LYS A 222 7.44 13.53 18.08
C LYS A 222 6.35 12.58 18.58
N LEU A 223 6.27 12.42 19.89
CA LEU A 223 5.16 11.73 20.54
C LEU A 223 3.93 12.63 20.48
N THR A 224 2.94 12.23 19.70
CA THR A 224 1.67 12.93 19.53
C THR A 224 0.52 12.13 20.10
N HIS A 225 -0.55 12.81 20.50
CA HIS A 225 -1.80 12.18 20.94
C HIS A 225 -2.99 12.81 20.22
N VAL A 226 -3.82 11.98 19.59
CA VAL A 226 -5.05 12.42 18.94
C VAL A 226 -6.22 12.36 19.95
N PRO A 227 -6.78 13.50 20.37
CA PRO A 227 -7.82 13.51 21.38
C PRO A 227 -9.10 12.81 20.88
N PRO A 228 -9.75 11.96 21.70
CA PRO A 228 -10.94 11.23 21.27
C PRO A 228 -12.15 12.15 21.13
N LYS A 229 -12.77 12.21 19.93
CA LYS A 229 -13.85 13.15 19.61
C LYS A 229 -15.23 12.63 20.03
N GLY A 230 -15.44 11.30 20.03
CA GLY A 230 -16.75 10.68 20.29
C GLY A 230 -16.72 9.46 21.21
N PHE A 231 -17.89 8.83 21.42
CA PHE A 231 -18.00 7.61 22.24
C PHE A 231 -17.13 6.46 21.71
N ARG A 232 -17.11 6.27 20.38
CA ARG A 232 -16.31 5.22 19.73
C ARG A 232 -14.82 5.41 19.97
N ASP A 233 -14.31 6.63 19.82
CA ASP A 233 -12.90 6.95 20.08
C ASP A 233 -12.54 6.76 21.55
N LYS A 234 -13.42 7.22 22.47
CA LYS A 234 -13.22 7.00 23.91
C LYS A 234 -13.19 5.52 24.27
N LEU A 235 -14.03 4.72 23.63
CA LEU A 235 -14.04 3.27 23.80
C LEU A 235 -12.75 2.64 23.24
N ALA A 236 -12.29 3.09 22.06
CA ALA A 236 -11.04 2.62 21.45
C ALA A 236 -9.83 2.92 22.36
N LEU A 237 -9.71 4.17 22.81
CA LEU A 237 -8.66 4.59 23.75
C LEU A 237 -8.73 3.81 25.06
N GLY A 238 -9.94 3.62 25.61
CA GLY A 238 -10.16 2.83 26.82
C GLY A 238 -9.73 1.37 26.65
N ALA A 239 -10.04 0.77 25.49
CA ALA A 239 -9.62 -0.60 25.16
C ALA A 239 -8.10 -0.71 25.05
N VAL A 240 -7.43 0.21 24.36
CA VAL A 240 -5.96 0.25 24.25
C VAL A 240 -5.31 0.38 25.63
N LYS A 241 -5.76 1.33 26.46
CA LYS A 241 -5.25 1.48 27.82
C LYS A 241 -5.46 0.22 28.66
N GLY A 242 -6.62 -0.42 28.55
CA GLY A 242 -6.91 -1.68 29.22
C GLY A 242 -5.97 -2.81 28.80
N VAL A 243 -5.76 -2.98 27.49
CA VAL A 243 -4.83 -3.97 26.94
C VAL A 243 -3.41 -3.69 27.38
N ARG A 244 -2.95 -2.43 27.30
CA ARG A 244 -1.61 -2.04 27.73
C ARG A 244 -1.38 -2.34 29.21
N VAL A 245 -2.29 -1.93 30.10
CA VAL A 245 -2.19 -2.20 31.53
C VAL A 245 -2.12 -3.70 31.81
N LEU A 246 -3.00 -4.49 31.16
CA LEU A 246 -3.01 -5.94 31.33
C LEU A 246 -1.70 -6.57 30.86
N PHE A 247 -1.23 -6.19 29.67
CA PHE A 247 -0.03 -6.75 29.07
C PHE A 247 1.23 -6.36 29.86
N ASP A 248 1.38 -5.08 30.21
CA ASP A 248 2.52 -4.58 30.98
C ASP A 248 2.56 -5.25 32.37
N THR A 249 1.42 -5.40 33.03
CA THR A 249 1.33 -6.10 34.32
C THR A 249 1.68 -7.59 34.19
N ALA A 250 1.15 -8.27 33.15
CA ALA A 250 1.39 -9.70 32.94
C ALA A 250 2.84 -10.02 32.55
N THR A 251 3.52 -9.09 31.87
CA THR A 251 4.91 -9.24 31.40
C THR A 251 5.95 -8.64 32.34
N GLY A 252 5.52 -7.88 33.36
CA GLY A 252 6.40 -7.16 34.26
C GLY A 252 7.12 -5.97 33.60
N TRP A 253 6.55 -5.43 32.52
CA TRP A 253 7.06 -4.22 31.87
C TRP A 253 6.93 -3.02 32.81
N GLY A 254 7.99 -2.19 32.88
CA GLY A 254 8.05 -1.03 33.81
C GLY A 254 8.69 -1.32 35.17
N SER A 255 9.27 -2.52 35.39
CA SER A 255 10.18 -2.76 36.52
C SER A 255 11.52 -2.02 36.33
N LYS A 256 12.20 -1.66 37.44
CA LYS A 256 13.27 -0.63 37.54
C LYS A 256 14.48 -0.75 36.62
N THR A 257 14.66 -1.84 35.87
CA THR A 257 15.79 -2.04 34.96
C THR A 257 15.32 -2.71 33.68
N MET A 258 15.55 -2.07 32.54
CA MET A 258 15.23 -2.60 31.21
C MET A 258 16.40 -3.40 30.67
N THR A 259 16.17 -4.67 30.33
CA THR A 259 17.18 -5.57 29.74
C THR A 259 16.91 -5.81 28.26
N LYS A 260 17.95 -6.17 27.49
CA LYS A 260 17.79 -6.60 26.09
C LYS A 260 16.76 -7.72 25.96
N GLU A 261 16.76 -8.67 26.89
CA GLU A 261 15.87 -9.82 26.87
C GLU A 261 14.40 -9.42 27.03
N GLN A 262 14.11 -8.46 27.93
CA GLN A 262 12.77 -7.93 28.14
C GLN A 262 12.29 -7.14 26.93
N VAL A 263 13.17 -6.29 26.35
CA VAL A 263 12.85 -5.56 25.11
C VAL A 263 12.51 -6.53 24.00
N LEU A 264 13.41 -7.49 23.70
CA LEU A 264 13.20 -8.47 22.63
C LEU A 264 11.98 -9.36 22.89
N GLN A 265 11.68 -9.75 24.14
CA GLN A 265 10.45 -10.48 24.45
C GLN A 265 9.19 -9.67 24.16
N ARG A 266 9.19 -8.38 24.53
CA ARG A 266 8.06 -7.49 24.31
C ARG A 266 7.82 -7.28 22.84
N VAL A 267 8.81 -6.76 22.11
CA VAL A 267 8.63 -6.40 20.69
C VAL A 267 8.29 -7.64 19.89
N VAL A 268 9.05 -8.74 20.01
CA VAL A 268 8.75 -9.98 19.27
C VAL A 268 7.32 -10.48 19.52
N PHE A 269 6.77 -10.31 20.73
CA PHE A 269 5.40 -10.73 20.97
C PHE A 269 4.40 -9.77 20.32
N LEU A 270 4.57 -8.47 20.53
CA LEU A 270 3.64 -7.45 20.02
C LEU A 270 3.64 -7.42 18.49
N GLU A 271 4.80 -7.54 17.84
CA GLU A 271 4.89 -7.57 16.37
C GLU A 271 4.13 -8.76 15.74
N THR A 272 3.98 -9.88 16.46
CA THR A 272 3.16 -11.02 15.97
C THR A 272 1.66 -10.71 15.93
N VAL A 273 1.23 -9.70 16.68
CA VAL A 273 -0.16 -9.25 16.80
C VAL A 273 -0.37 -7.98 15.98
N ALA A 274 0.60 -7.07 15.91
CA ALA A 274 0.58 -5.83 15.15
C ALA A 274 0.40 -6.06 13.64
N ALA A 275 0.90 -7.17 13.09
CA ALA A 275 0.67 -7.53 11.69
C ALA A 275 -0.78 -7.95 11.36
N VAL A 276 -1.64 -8.18 12.35
CA VAL A 276 -3.00 -8.73 12.14
C VAL A 276 -4.01 -7.66 11.66
N PRO A 277 -4.10 -6.46 12.26
CA PRO A 277 -5.06 -5.43 11.84
C PRO A 277 -4.98 -5.04 10.37
N GLY A 278 -3.79 -4.71 9.85
CA GLY A 278 -3.60 -4.37 8.43
C GLY A 278 -4.05 -5.50 7.50
N MET A 279 -3.73 -6.75 7.83
CA MET A 279 -4.16 -7.92 7.05
C MET A 279 -5.68 -8.10 7.07
N VAL A 280 -6.33 -7.91 8.23
CA VAL A 280 -7.80 -7.96 8.35
C VAL A 280 -8.44 -6.85 7.52
N ALA A 281 -7.93 -5.62 7.61
CA ALA A 281 -8.41 -4.50 6.83
C ALA A 281 -8.30 -4.81 5.33
N ALA A 282 -7.15 -5.30 4.88
CA ALA A 282 -6.94 -5.71 3.49
C ALA A 282 -7.92 -6.80 3.04
N ILE A 283 -8.10 -7.88 3.80
CA ILE A 283 -9.02 -8.98 3.44
C ILE A 283 -10.46 -8.48 3.33
N VAL A 284 -10.93 -7.70 4.30
CA VAL A 284 -12.31 -7.18 4.31
C VAL A 284 -12.53 -6.24 3.13
N ARG A 285 -11.56 -5.36 2.84
CA ARG A 285 -11.62 -4.44 1.70
C ARG A 285 -11.54 -5.16 0.36
N HIS A 286 -10.71 -6.19 0.25
CA HIS A 286 -10.61 -7.06 -0.92
C HIS A 286 -11.97 -7.67 -1.26
N PHE A 287 -12.60 -8.35 -0.29
CA PHE A 287 -13.93 -8.93 -0.51
C PHE A 287 -15.01 -7.89 -0.76
N ARG A 288 -14.89 -6.69 -0.16
CA ARG A 288 -15.80 -5.57 -0.46
C ARG A 288 -15.67 -5.16 -1.93
N SER A 289 -14.47 -4.88 -2.42
CA SER A 289 -14.23 -4.53 -3.83
C SER A 289 -14.75 -5.60 -4.79
N LEU A 290 -14.48 -6.88 -4.51
CA LEU A 290 -14.96 -7.99 -5.34
C LEU A 290 -16.50 -8.08 -5.40
N ARG A 291 -17.19 -7.92 -4.26
CA ARG A 291 -18.66 -8.09 -4.20
C ARG A 291 -19.43 -6.85 -4.66
N THR A 292 -18.82 -5.67 -4.63
CA THR A 292 -19.42 -4.42 -5.15
C THR A 292 -18.98 -4.11 -6.57
N MET A 293 -17.96 -4.80 -7.09
CA MET A 293 -17.34 -4.54 -8.39
C MET A 293 -16.84 -3.09 -8.51
N THR A 294 -16.34 -2.54 -7.39
CA THR A 294 -15.82 -1.17 -7.31
C THR A 294 -14.33 -1.15 -7.00
N ARG A 295 -13.69 -0.07 -7.41
CA ARG A 295 -12.34 0.31 -7.01
C ARG A 295 -12.21 0.42 -5.50
N ASP A 296 -11.04 0.07 -4.98
CA ASP A 296 -10.66 0.21 -3.58
C ASP A 296 -10.04 1.58 -3.27
N GLY A 297 -9.39 2.19 -4.26
CA GLY A 297 -8.67 3.46 -4.09
C GLY A 297 -7.27 3.31 -3.50
N GLY A 298 -6.69 2.10 -3.54
CA GLY A 298 -5.30 1.82 -3.13
C GLY A 298 -5.06 1.60 -1.64
N MET A 299 -6.11 1.62 -0.82
CA MET A 299 -6.02 1.31 0.62
C MET A 299 -5.71 -0.16 0.89
N LEU A 300 -6.15 -1.07 0.01
CA LEU A 300 -5.85 -2.51 0.07
C LEU A 300 -4.34 -2.74 0.16
N ASN A 301 -3.59 -2.20 -0.79
CA ASN A 301 -2.15 -2.38 -0.85
C ASN A 301 -1.44 -1.69 0.31
N MET A 302 -1.93 -0.51 0.72
CA MET A 302 -1.44 0.18 1.91
C MET A 302 -1.52 -0.70 3.16
N PHE A 303 -2.68 -1.30 3.45
CA PHE A 303 -2.83 -2.16 4.63
C PHE A 303 -2.15 -3.52 4.52
N LEU A 304 -1.99 -4.06 3.30
CA LEU A 304 -1.13 -5.22 3.07
C LEU A 304 0.33 -4.90 3.37
N GLU A 305 0.77 -3.69 3.03
CA GLU A 305 2.12 -3.26 3.31
C GLU A 305 2.34 -2.95 4.79
N GLU A 306 1.43 -2.25 5.47
CA GLU A 306 1.45 -2.11 6.94
C GLU A 306 1.62 -3.49 7.61
N ALA A 307 0.77 -4.47 7.27
CA ALA A 307 0.89 -5.83 7.81
C ALA A 307 2.23 -6.53 7.45
N GLN A 308 2.80 -6.20 6.29
CA GLN A 308 4.08 -6.73 5.84
C GLN A 308 5.25 -6.04 6.56
N ASN A 309 5.15 -4.75 6.85
CA ASN A 309 6.12 -3.96 7.59
C ASN A 309 6.24 -4.46 9.03
N GLU A 310 5.11 -4.64 9.72
CA GLU A 310 5.06 -5.26 11.07
C GLU A 310 5.65 -6.67 11.08
N ARG A 311 5.43 -7.45 10.01
CA ARG A 311 6.05 -8.76 9.85
C ARG A 311 7.59 -8.65 9.69
N MET A 312 8.09 -7.58 9.08
CA MET A 312 9.53 -7.33 8.98
C MET A 312 10.12 -6.85 10.31
N HIS A 313 9.37 -6.15 11.16
CA HIS A 313 9.73 -5.90 12.57
C HIS A 313 9.96 -7.24 13.28
N LEU A 314 8.96 -8.11 13.24
CA LEU A 314 9.02 -9.44 13.85
C LEU A 314 10.23 -10.26 13.38
N LEU A 315 10.39 -10.42 12.06
CA LEU A 315 11.45 -11.24 11.49
C LEU A 315 12.85 -10.69 11.80
N THR A 316 12.96 -9.37 11.94
CA THR A 316 14.17 -8.72 12.41
C THR A 316 14.49 -9.09 13.84
N PHE A 317 13.57 -8.89 14.79
CA PHE A 317 13.84 -9.14 16.19
C PHE A 317 13.96 -10.65 16.53
N VAL A 318 13.27 -11.53 15.81
CA VAL A 318 13.46 -12.99 15.95
C VAL A 318 14.85 -13.43 15.51
N SER A 319 15.49 -12.72 14.58
CA SER A 319 16.89 -13.00 14.21
C SER A 319 17.88 -12.67 15.32
N MET A 320 17.47 -11.84 16.30
CA MET A 320 18.27 -11.48 17.48
C MET A 320 17.94 -12.37 18.69
N LYS A 321 16.75 -12.97 18.75
CA LYS A 321 16.32 -13.83 19.85
C LYS A 321 15.38 -14.93 19.37
N ASP A 322 15.77 -16.19 19.60
CA ASP A 322 14.90 -17.33 19.34
C ASP A 322 13.84 -17.50 20.46
N PRO A 323 12.53 -17.37 20.18
CA PRO A 323 11.51 -17.49 21.21
C PRO A 323 11.24 -18.94 21.61
N SER A 324 11.01 -19.16 22.90
CA SER A 324 10.75 -20.49 23.48
C SER A 324 9.43 -21.11 23.00
N LYS A 325 9.27 -22.43 23.14
CA LYS A 325 8.02 -23.13 22.76
C LYS A 325 6.77 -22.58 23.47
N PRO A 326 6.77 -22.33 24.80
CA PRO A 326 5.63 -21.70 25.46
C PRO A 326 5.29 -20.32 24.89
N PHE A 327 6.30 -19.51 24.55
CA PHE A 327 6.10 -18.21 23.90
C PHE A 327 5.39 -18.38 22.55
N ARG A 328 5.84 -19.31 21.71
CA ARG A 328 5.22 -19.58 20.41
C ARG A 328 3.77 -20.08 20.54
N VAL A 329 3.46 -20.86 21.57
CA VAL A 329 2.06 -21.27 21.88
C VAL A 329 1.22 -20.06 22.30
N ALA A 330 1.77 -19.15 23.10
CA ALA A 330 1.09 -17.91 23.46
C ALA A 330 0.80 -17.03 22.23
N VAL A 331 1.73 -16.93 21.28
CA VAL A 331 1.53 -16.24 20.00
C VAL A 331 0.34 -16.83 19.24
N ILE A 332 0.26 -18.16 19.10
CA ILE A 332 -0.88 -18.82 18.42
C ILE A 332 -2.20 -18.48 19.11
N GLY A 333 -2.23 -18.55 20.45
CA GLY A 333 -3.42 -18.20 21.24
C GLY A 333 -3.84 -16.74 21.05
N SER A 334 -2.88 -15.82 21.08
CA SER A 334 -3.11 -14.39 20.84
C SER A 334 -3.60 -14.12 19.44
N GLN A 335 -2.97 -14.67 18.40
CA GLN A 335 -3.39 -14.47 17.01
C GLN A 335 -4.80 -15.00 16.77
N PHE A 336 -5.13 -16.18 17.31
CA PHE A 336 -6.49 -16.72 17.20
C PHE A 336 -7.50 -15.84 17.95
N GLY A 337 -7.22 -15.48 19.21
CA GLY A 337 -8.12 -14.69 20.03
C GLY A 337 -8.30 -13.27 19.53
N PHE A 338 -7.20 -12.52 19.42
CA PHE A 338 -7.19 -11.14 18.93
C PHE A 338 -7.65 -11.06 17.48
N GLY A 339 -7.11 -11.90 16.59
CA GLY A 339 -7.48 -11.87 15.17
C GLY A 339 -8.97 -12.13 14.93
N THR A 340 -9.55 -13.09 15.64
CA THR A 340 -11.01 -13.34 15.55
C THR A 340 -11.81 -12.16 16.10
N ALA A 341 -11.45 -11.64 17.27
CA ALA A 341 -12.15 -10.50 17.88
C ALA A 341 -12.04 -9.24 17.01
N PHE A 342 -10.85 -8.96 16.47
CA PHE A 342 -10.58 -7.81 15.62
C PHE A 342 -11.30 -7.92 14.27
N LEU A 343 -11.32 -9.10 13.64
CA LEU A 343 -12.10 -9.33 12.41
C LEU A 343 -13.59 -9.06 12.63
N LEU A 344 -14.17 -9.57 13.72
CA LEU A 344 -15.57 -9.33 14.06
C LEU A 344 -15.83 -7.85 14.34
N ALA A 345 -14.94 -7.19 15.08
CA ALA A 345 -15.02 -5.75 15.33
C ALA A 345 -14.93 -4.93 14.04
N TYR A 346 -14.05 -5.32 13.11
CA TYR A 346 -13.84 -4.63 11.84
C TYR A 346 -15.06 -4.76 10.92
N ILE A 347 -15.71 -5.93 10.90
CA ILE A 347 -16.98 -6.12 10.18
C ILE A 347 -18.07 -5.19 10.72
N VAL A 348 -18.09 -4.94 12.03
CA VAL A 348 -19.10 -4.08 12.68
C VAL A 348 -18.77 -2.59 12.53
N SER A 349 -17.51 -2.21 12.73
CA SER A 349 -17.09 -0.81 12.79
C SER A 349 -15.60 -0.64 12.43
N PRO A 350 -15.28 -0.51 11.13
CA PRO A 350 -13.92 -0.22 10.65
C PRO A 350 -13.32 1.05 11.29
N THR A 351 -14.14 2.10 11.46
CA THR A 351 -13.72 3.36 12.12
C THR A 351 -13.19 3.14 13.53
N PHE A 352 -13.83 2.24 14.30
CA PHE A 352 -13.38 1.88 15.65
C PHE A 352 -12.06 1.14 15.60
N CYS A 353 -11.94 0.16 14.71
CA CYS A 353 -10.70 -0.61 14.53
C CYS A 353 -9.52 0.27 14.13
N HIS A 354 -9.69 1.17 13.16
CA HIS A 354 -8.61 2.10 12.78
C HIS A 354 -8.28 3.08 13.91
N LYS A 355 -9.27 3.56 14.68
CA LYS A 355 -8.98 4.40 15.84
C LYS A 355 -8.25 3.62 16.95
N PHE A 356 -8.61 2.36 17.15
CA PHE A 356 -7.94 1.45 18.08
C PHE A 356 -6.48 1.21 17.67
N VAL A 357 -6.22 0.91 16.40
CA VAL A 357 -4.85 0.74 15.87
C VAL A 357 -4.06 2.04 16.02
N GLY A 358 -4.60 3.19 15.62
CA GLY A 358 -3.90 4.47 15.80
C GLY A 358 -3.45 4.72 17.25
N TYR A 359 -4.29 4.38 18.23
CA TYR A 359 -3.90 4.44 19.65
C TYR A 359 -2.90 3.35 20.08
N ILE A 360 -2.92 2.15 19.48
CA ILE A 360 -1.86 1.15 19.70
C ILE A 360 -0.52 1.70 19.20
N GLU A 361 -0.50 2.37 18.06
CA GLU A 361 0.73 2.90 17.49
C GLU A 361 1.24 4.16 18.18
N GLU A 362 0.37 4.95 18.81
CA GLU A 362 0.80 5.96 19.80
C GLU A 362 1.59 5.31 20.95
N GLU A 363 1.11 4.16 21.46
CA GLU A 363 1.76 3.41 22.52
C GLU A 363 3.04 2.68 22.04
N ALA A 364 3.11 2.29 20.76
CA ALA A 364 4.29 1.75 20.10
C ALA A 364 5.38 2.82 19.94
N CYS A 365 5.02 4.00 19.41
CA CYS A 365 5.90 5.18 19.34
C CYS A 365 6.49 5.53 20.71
N HIS A 366 5.66 5.53 21.75
CA HIS A 366 6.12 5.73 23.12
C HIS A 366 7.07 4.62 23.57
N THR A 367 6.74 3.35 23.32
CA THR A 367 7.56 2.20 23.72
C THR A 367 8.95 2.26 23.08
N TYR A 368 9.03 2.48 21.76
CA TYR A 368 10.30 2.59 21.06
C TYR A 368 11.10 3.82 21.48
N SER A 369 10.46 4.95 21.77
CA SER A 369 11.15 6.12 22.32
C SER A 369 11.75 5.84 23.70
N THR A 370 11.04 5.12 24.58
CA THR A 370 11.59 4.68 25.87
C THR A 370 12.76 3.70 25.70
N ILE A 371 12.69 2.79 24.71
CA ILE A 371 13.78 1.86 24.41
C ILE A 371 15.02 2.62 23.91
N ILE A 372 14.84 3.53 22.96
CA ILE A 372 15.90 4.39 22.41
C ILE A 372 16.59 5.17 23.55
N GLU A 373 15.80 5.88 24.37
CA GLU A 373 16.34 6.66 25.49
C GLU A 373 17.14 5.79 26.47
N ALA A 374 16.65 4.59 26.78
CA ALA A 374 17.37 3.67 27.64
C ALA A 374 18.67 3.13 27.03
N ILE A 375 18.72 2.91 25.71
CA ILE A 375 19.96 2.51 25.01
C ILE A 375 20.96 3.66 25.03
N GLU A 376 20.52 4.89 24.74
CA GLU A 376 21.37 6.08 24.72
C GLU A 376 21.97 6.37 26.09
N GLN A 377 21.17 6.28 27.15
CA GLN A 377 21.53 6.58 28.54
C GLN A 377 22.15 5.40 29.30
N ALA A 378 22.19 4.20 28.70
CA ALA A 378 22.76 3.02 29.35
C ALA A 378 24.26 3.26 29.70
N PRO A 379 24.67 3.02 30.96
CA PRO A 379 26.09 2.99 31.33
C PRO A 379 26.86 1.94 30.52
N GLU A 380 28.16 2.14 30.28
CA GLU A 380 28.97 1.21 29.47
C GLU A 380 29.03 -0.21 30.06
N GLU A 381 28.84 -0.35 31.38
CA GLU A 381 28.74 -1.64 32.05
C GLU A 381 27.39 -2.36 31.86
N ASP A 382 26.35 -1.65 31.45
CA ASP A 382 25.04 -2.23 31.17
C ASP A 382 25.07 -2.94 29.82
N PRO A 383 24.67 -4.22 29.73
CA PRO A 383 24.57 -4.91 28.46
C PRO A 383 23.79 -4.13 27.39
N LEU A 384 22.76 -3.36 27.75
CA LEU A 384 21.96 -2.57 26.81
C LEU A 384 22.81 -1.55 26.03
N SER A 385 23.86 -1.00 26.63
CA SER A 385 24.76 -0.01 26.02
C SER A 385 25.42 -0.51 24.74
N THR A 386 25.63 -1.84 24.63
CA THR A 386 26.25 -2.46 23.45
C THR A 386 25.39 -2.28 22.19
N TRP A 387 24.07 -2.05 22.29
CA TRP A 387 23.23 -1.74 21.12
C TRP A 387 23.55 -0.40 20.43
N ARG A 388 24.37 0.46 21.05
CA ARG A 388 24.95 1.66 20.42
C ARG A 388 26.09 1.35 19.44
N SER A 389 26.59 0.12 19.43
CA SER A 389 27.71 -0.30 18.57
C SER A 389 27.51 -1.66 17.90
N GLU A 390 26.57 -2.46 18.39
CA GLU A 390 26.18 -3.74 17.80
C GLU A 390 25.50 -3.50 16.45
N GLY A 391 26.07 -4.07 15.39
CA GLY A 391 25.53 -3.93 14.04
C GLY A 391 24.14 -4.56 13.89
N VAL A 392 23.31 -3.97 13.02
CA VAL A 392 21.97 -4.49 12.75
C VAL A 392 21.99 -5.87 12.07
N PRO A 393 20.93 -6.69 12.27
CA PRO A 393 20.74 -7.90 11.48
C PRO A 393 20.69 -7.62 9.97
N LYS A 394 21.17 -8.57 9.16
CA LYS A 394 21.19 -8.44 7.68
C LYS A 394 19.81 -8.19 7.08
N ILE A 395 18.77 -8.80 7.65
CA ILE A 395 17.38 -8.59 7.24
C ILE A 395 16.98 -7.12 7.40
N ALA A 396 17.28 -6.53 8.57
CA ALA A 396 17.02 -5.12 8.83
C ALA A 396 17.79 -4.21 7.88
N ARG A 397 19.10 -4.46 7.73
CA ARG A 397 19.93 -3.68 6.80
C ARG A 397 19.35 -3.69 5.38
N SER A 398 18.89 -4.85 4.90
CA SER A 398 18.32 -4.95 3.56
C SER A 398 16.96 -4.27 3.42
N TYR A 399 16.11 -4.41 4.43
CA TYR A 399 14.73 -3.93 4.38
C TYR A 399 14.68 -2.39 4.55
N TRP A 400 15.36 -1.87 5.58
CA TRP A 400 15.51 -0.44 5.83
C TRP A 400 16.77 0.15 5.21
N LYS A 401 17.39 -0.50 4.21
CA LYS A 401 18.54 0.03 3.45
C LYS A 401 19.59 0.74 4.32
N LEU A 402 19.81 0.23 5.54
CA LEU A 402 20.64 0.89 6.53
C LEU A 402 22.11 0.82 6.08
N GLY A 403 22.91 1.78 6.54
CA GLY A 403 24.35 1.83 6.26
C GLY A 403 25.07 0.57 6.75
N GLU A 404 26.26 0.32 6.21
CA GLU A 404 27.06 -0.86 6.61
C GLU A 404 27.40 -0.85 8.12
N ASP A 405 27.58 0.34 8.66
CA ASP A 405 27.93 0.61 10.07
C ASP A 405 26.70 0.88 10.96
N SER A 406 25.48 0.72 10.44
CA SER A 406 24.27 0.96 11.24
C SER A 406 24.12 -0.05 12.38
N THR A 407 23.66 0.48 13.51
CA THR A 407 23.59 -0.17 14.81
C THR A 407 22.17 -0.56 15.18
N VAL A 408 22.01 -1.42 16.20
CA VAL A 408 20.67 -1.75 16.73
C VAL A 408 19.91 -0.49 17.19
N LEU A 409 20.61 0.55 17.66
CA LEU A 409 19.99 1.84 17.96
C LEU A 409 19.36 2.48 16.70
N ASP A 410 20.08 2.50 15.57
CA ASP A 410 19.55 3.01 14.30
C ASP A 410 18.33 2.23 13.82
N LEU A 411 18.32 0.90 14.05
CA LEU A 411 17.16 0.06 13.78
C LEU A 411 15.96 0.49 14.65
N MET A 412 16.14 0.80 15.94
CA MET A 412 15.03 1.25 16.79
C MET A 412 14.44 2.57 16.31
N TYR A 413 15.26 3.49 15.78
CA TYR A 413 14.78 4.71 15.15
C TYR A 413 13.96 4.43 13.88
N ALA A 414 14.45 3.55 13.01
CA ALA A 414 13.76 3.17 11.79
C ALA A 414 12.39 2.52 12.06
N VAL A 415 12.35 1.57 13.00
CA VAL A 415 11.08 0.92 13.41
C VAL A 415 10.11 1.95 14.01
N ARG A 416 10.59 2.84 14.90
CA ARG A 416 9.75 3.92 15.45
C ARG A 416 9.16 4.82 14.36
N ALA A 417 9.89 5.08 13.28
CA ALA A 417 9.40 5.88 12.16
C ALA A 417 8.27 5.16 11.41
N ASP A 418 8.37 3.84 11.22
CA ASP A 418 7.27 3.04 10.67
C ASP A 418 6.03 3.08 11.58
N GLU A 419 6.19 2.92 12.90
CA GLU A 419 5.06 3.01 13.84
C GLU A 419 4.37 4.38 13.80
N ALA A 420 5.14 5.45 13.58
CA ALA A 420 4.58 6.79 13.44
C ALA A 420 3.77 6.94 12.14
N GLU A 421 4.23 6.34 11.04
CA GLU A 421 3.45 6.28 9.80
C GLU A 421 2.14 5.51 10.03
N HIS A 422 2.20 4.33 10.65
CA HIS A 422 1.02 3.50 10.96
C HIS A 422 0.03 4.25 11.87
N ARG A 423 0.52 4.96 12.90
CA ARG A 423 -0.27 5.83 13.78
C ARG A 423 -1.05 6.87 12.98
N ASP A 424 -0.34 7.64 12.16
CA ASP A 424 -0.90 8.79 11.46
C ASP A 424 -1.89 8.35 10.36
N VAL A 425 -1.56 7.26 9.65
CA VAL A 425 -2.45 6.63 8.66
C VAL A 425 -3.73 6.14 9.30
N ASN A 426 -3.65 5.37 10.38
CA ASN A 426 -4.82 4.78 11.00
C ASN A 426 -5.73 5.84 11.65
N HIS A 427 -5.16 6.89 12.25
CA HIS A 427 -5.96 8.03 12.71
C HIS A 427 -6.64 8.77 11.57
N THR A 428 -5.93 9.00 10.46
CA THR A 428 -6.45 9.68 9.26
C THR A 428 -7.58 8.88 8.62
N VAL A 429 -7.39 7.58 8.40
CA VAL A 429 -8.39 6.68 7.81
C VAL A 429 -9.65 6.61 8.68
N SER A 430 -9.49 6.60 10.00
CA SER A 430 -10.62 6.65 10.92
C SER A 430 -11.44 7.94 10.74
N ASP A 431 -10.77 9.09 10.62
CA ASP A 431 -11.42 10.40 10.43
C ASP A 431 -12.08 10.55 9.04
N MET A 432 -11.60 9.82 8.03
CA MET A 432 -12.21 9.77 6.69
C MET A 432 -13.56 9.04 6.65
N ASN A 433 -13.96 8.35 7.73
CA ASN A 433 -15.18 7.53 7.83
C ASN A 433 -15.30 6.42 6.75
N MET A 434 -14.24 6.15 5.99
CA MET A 434 -14.13 5.12 4.95
C MET A 434 -15.31 5.08 3.95
N ASN A 435 -15.77 6.24 3.51
CA ASN A 435 -16.85 6.33 2.52
C ASN A 435 -16.41 5.80 1.13
N ASP A 436 -17.38 5.38 0.32
CA ASP A 436 -17.13 4.99 -1.08
C ASP A 436 -16.49 6.15 -1.85
N GLY A 437 -15.34 5.88 -2.48
CA GLY A 437 -14.51 6.89 -3.16
C GLY A 437 -13.33 7.42 -2.34
N SER A 438 -13.16 7.02 -1.08
CA SER A 438 -11.95 7.30 -0.32
C SER A 438 -10.73 6.69 -1.03
N VAL A 439 -9.62 7.42 -1.07
CA VAL A 439 -8.35 6.97 -1.66
C VAL A 439 -7.27 6.87 -0.58
N ASN A 440 -6.20 6.15 -0.90
CA ASN A 440 -5.01 6.06 -0.06
C ASN A 440 -4.48 7.47 0.30
N PRO A 441 -4.42 7.86 1.59
CA PRO A 441 -3.93 9.17 2.02
C PRO A 441 -2.42 9.34 1.88
N LEU A 442 -1.64 8.26 1.86
CA LEU A 442 -0.18 8.31 1.76
C LEU A 442 0.33 8.54 0.34
N PHE A 443 -0.50 8.25 -0.66
CA PHE A 443 -0.06 8.24 -2.05
C PHE A 443 -1.05 8.96 -2.97
N ASP A 444 -0.68 10.19 -3.32
CA ASP A 444 -1.34 10.98 -4.36
C ASP A 444 -0.49 10.98 -5.65
N PRO A 445 -0.79 10.09 -6.62
CA PRO A 445 -0.09 10.05 -7.90
C PRO A 445 -0.33 11.30 -8.74
N GLY A 446 -1.46 11.99 -8.55
CA GLY A 446 -1.77 13.25 -9.23
C GLY A 446 -0.81 14.35 -8.79
N ALA A 447 -0.68 14.56 -7.49
CA ALA A 447 0.27 15.54 -6.95
C ALA A 447 1.72 15.25 -7.35
N LYS A 448 2.10 13.97 -7.46
CA LYS A 448 3.44 13.58 -7.91
C LYS A 448 3.67 13.91 -9.38
N LEU A 449 2.69 13.66 -10.25
CA LEU A 449 2.75 14.06 -11.64
C LEU A 449 2.78 15.59 -11.79
N ASP A 450 1.96 16.32 -11.04
CA ASP A 450 1.92 17.78 -11.10
C ASP A 450 3.29 18.39 -10.74
N LYS A 451 3.96 17.84 -9.72
CA LYS A 451 5.34 18.22 -9.36
C LYS A 451 6.33 17.98 -10.51
N MET A 452 6.16 16.90 -11.27
CA MET A 452 6.96 16.62 -12.47
C MET A 452 6.70 17.64 -13.57
N LEU A 453 5.43 17.90 -13.89
CA LEU A 453 5.05 18.86 -14.93
C LEU A 453 5.64 20.25 -14.62
N LEU A 454 5.60 20.65 -13.35
CA LEU A 454 6.24 21.87 -12.86
C LEU A 454 7.76 21.85 -13.02
N LYS A 455 8.40 20.72 -12.71
CA LYS A 455 9.86 20.55 -12.86
C LYS A 455 10.26 20.66 -14.34
N TYR A 456 9.48 20.06 -15.23
CA TYR A 456 9.69 20.11 -16.68
C TYR A 456 9.52 21.54 -17.20
N ALA A 457 8.41 22.21 -16.86
CA ALA A 457 8.17 23.61 -17.25
C ALA A 457 9.32 24.54 -16.79
N LYS A 458 9.77 24.39 -15.54
CA LYS A 458 10.88 25.18 -14.98
C LYS A 458 12.20 24.93 -15.70
N ASP A 459 12.43 23.72 -16.20
CA ASP A 459 13.66 23.41 -16.92
C ASP A 459 13.65 24.01 -18.34
N VAL A 460 12.52 23.92 -19.04
CA VAL A 460 12.32 24.60 -20.33
C VAL A 460 12.53 26.11 -20.19
N MET A 461 11.98 26.72 -19.13
CA MET A 461 12.20 28.15 -18.82
C MET A 461 13.67 28.52 -18.62
N LYS A 462 14.48 27.62 -18.04
CA LYS A 462 15.91 27.86 -17.78
C LYS A 462 16.78 27.67 -19.02
N THR A 463 16.43 26.71 -19.86
CA THR A 463 17.20 26.36 -21.06
C THR A 463 16.96 27.35 -22.20
N GLY A 464 15.84 28.09 -22.17
CA GLY A 464 15.48 29.08 -23.18
C GLY A 464 15.16 28.41 -24.52
N PRO A 465 14.67 29.19 -25.52
CA PRO A 465 14.40 28.64 -26.84
C PRO A 465 15.70 28.09 -27.44
N GLN A 466 15.75 26.77 -27.63
CA GLN A 466 16.79 26.09 -28.38
C GLN A 466 16.77 26.67 -29.80
N THR A 467 17.68 27.59 -30.09
CA THR A 467 17.98 27.95 -31.47
C THR A 467 18.68 26.73 -32.07
N ASN A 468 17.92 25.90 -32.77
CA ASN A 468 18.49 24.82 -33.58
C ASN A 468 19.47 25.45 -34.57
N SER A 469 20.77 25.45 -34.25
CA SER A 469 21.81 25.60 -35.25
C SER A 469 21.79 24.32 -36.08
N LEU A 470 21.01 24.35 -37.16
CA LEU A 470 21.16 23.42 -38.27
C LEU A 470 22.63 23.47 -38.72
N HIS A 471 23.36 22.39 -38.45
CA HIS A 471 24.68 22.13 -39.00
C HIS A 471 24.67 20.85 -39.81
#